data_AF-A0A967K2J2-F1
#
_entry.id   AF-A0A967K2J2-F1
#
_cell.length_a   1.000
_cell.length_b   1.000
_cell.length_c   1.000
_cell.angle_alpha   90.00
_cell.angle_beta   90.00
_cell.angle_gamma   90.00
#
_symmetry.space_group_name_H-M   'P 1'
#
loop_
_entity.id
_entity.type
_entity.pdbx_description
1 polymer ?
#
loop_
_entity_poly.entity_id
_entity_poly.type
_entity_poly.pdbx_seq_one_letter_code
_entity_poly.pdbx_strand_id
1 'polypeptide(L)' 'LAIGEILVDFISIEEAESLRDAQTFRKFQGGSPANIAVNVAKLGGASAVIAKT' A
#
# COMPACT_ATOMS: atom_id res chain seq x y z
N LEU A 1 4.97 8.39 14.57
CA LEU A 1 4.10 9.23 13.71
C LEU A 1 4.76 9.31 12.33
N ALA A 2 4.05 8.90 11.28
CA ALA A 2 4.49 9.01 9.89
C ALA A 2 3.60 10.02 9.15
N ILE A 3 4.19 10.83 8.28
CA ILE A 3 3.47 11.87 7.52
C ILE A 3 3.70 11.61 6.04
N GLY A 4 2.63 11.61 5.25
CA GLY A 4 2.70 11.54 3.80
C GLY A 4 1.40 11.06 3.19
N GLU A 5 1.48 10.25 2.15
CA GLU A 5 0.32 9.78 1.39
C GLU A 5 -0.08 8.34 1.72
N ILE A 6 -1.36 8.05 1.51
CA ILE A 6 -1.92 6.69 1.53
C ILE A 6 -2.33 6.38 0.10
N LEU A 7 -1.84 5.27 -0.44
CA LEU A 7 -2.10 4.85 -1.82
C LEU A 7 -2.82 3.50 -1.84
N VAL A 8 -3.40 3.18 -3.00
CA VAL A 8 -3.94 1.85 -3.31
C VAL A 8 -3.20 1.32 -4.52
N ASP A 9 -2.42 0.26 -4.31
CA ASP A 9 -1.69 -0.40 -5.38
C ASP A 9 -2.59 -1.45 -6.02
N PHE A 10 -2.76 -1.38 -7.34
CA PHE A 10 -3.46 -2.41 -8.12
C PHE A 10 -2.40 -3.32 -8.75
N ILE A 11 -2.31 -4.55 -8.25
CA ILE A 11 -1.35 -5.55 -8.73
C ILE A 11 -2.13 -6.64 -9.46
N SER A 12 -1.69 -7.02 -10.66
CA SER A 12 -2.34 -8.09 -11.43
C SER A 12 -2.35 -9.39 -10.64
N ILE A 13 -3.42 -10.17 -10.76
CA ILE A 13 -3.50 -11.48 -10.08
C ILE A 13 -2.70 -12.52 -10.87
N GLU A 14 -2.72 -12.40 -12.18
CA GLU A 14 -1.96 -13.16 -13.14
C GLU A 14 -0.63 -12.49 -13.50
N GLU A 15 0.35 -13.30 -13.87
CA GLU A 15 1.53 -12.80 -14.59
C GLU A 15 1.12 -12.43 -16.02
N ALA A 16 1.52 -11.23 -16.44
CA ALA A 16 1.26 -10.70 -17.77
C ALA A 16 2.51 -10.00 -18.29
N GLU A 17 2.78 -10.09 -19.59
CA GLU A 17 3.92 -9.40 -20.21
C GLU A 17 3.78 -7.88 -20.16
N SER A 18 2.54 -7.36 -20.13
CA SER A 18 2.26 -5.94 -19.97
C SER A 18 1.00 -5.69 -19.13
N LEU A 19 0.90 -4.47 -18.56
CA LEU A 19 -0.31 -4.02 -17.85
C LEU A 19 -1.56 -3.99 -18.74
N ARG A 20 -1.42 -3.90 -20.07
CA ARG A 20 -2.55 -3.88 -21.00
C ARG A 20 -3.18 -5.25 -21.18
N ASP A 21 -2.41 -6.30 -20.93
CA ASP A 21 -2.84 -7.70 -21.09
C ASP A 21 -3.42 -8.26 -19.80
N ALA A 22 -3.14 -7.62 -18.65
CA ALA A 22 -3.73 -7.95 -17.36
C ALA A 22 -5.23 -7.61 -17.34
N GLN A 23 -6.04 -8.59 -16.96
CA GLN A 23 -7.50 -8.52 -16.89
C GLN A 23 -7.99 -8.34 -15.46
N THR A 24 -7.26 -8.86 -14.47
CA THR A 24 -7.70 -8.80 -13.07
C THR A 24 -6.63 -8.25 -12.14
N PHE A 25 -7.06 -7.37 -11.23
CA PHE A 25 -6.18 -6.72 -10.26
C PHE A 25 -6.71 -6.88 -8.85
N ARG A 26 -5.80 -7.12 -7.91
CA ARG A 26 -6.07 -7.07 -6.48
C ARG A 26 -5.57 -5.75 -5.91
N LYS A 27 -6.36 -5.18 -4.99
CA LYS A 27 -6.00 -3.98 -4.24
C LYS A 27 -5.06 -4.32 -3.09
N PHE A 28 -4.00 -3.54 -2.96
CA PHE A 28 -3.06 -3.58 -1.85
C PHE A 28 -2.92 -2.18 -1.23
N GLN A 29 -2.55 -2.15 0.04
CA GLN A 29 -2.17 -0.91 0.69
C GLN A 29 -0.83 -0.43 0.10
N GLY A 30 -0.83 0.80 -0.41
CA GLY A 30 0.36 1.48 -0.88
C GLY A 30 0.69 2.72 -0.03
N GLY A 31 1.82 3.35 -0.33
CA GLY A 31 2.33 4.53 0.35
C GLY A 31 3.39 4.18 1.40
N SER A 32 4.62 4.65 1.18
CA SER A 32 5.77 4.33 2.06
C SER A 32 5.53 4.72 3.54
N PRO A 33 5.04 5.93 3.86
CA PRO A 33 4.72 6.31 5.25
C PRO A 33 3.64 5.44 5.89
N ALA A 34 2.62 5.04 5.10
CA ALA A 34 1.55 4.16 5.56
C ALA A 34 2.06 2.75 5.87
N ASN A 35 2.88 2.19 4.98
CA ASN A 35 3.49 0.86 5.13
C ASN A 35 4.39 0.79 6.37
N ILE A 36 5.20 1.82 6.62
CA ILE A 36 6.06 1.90 7.82
C ILE A 36 5.20 1.89 9.09
N ALA A 37 4.17 2.73 9.17
CA ALA A 37 3.31 2.78 10.35
C ALA A 37 2.60 1.44 10.60
N VAL A 38 2.07 0.79 9.56
CA VAL A 38 1.43 -0.52 9.68
C VAL A 38 2.42 -1.59 10.17
N ASN A 39 3.65 -1.60 9.66
CA ASN A 39 4.66 -2.55 10.12
C ASN A 39 5.05 -2.33 11.59
N VAL A 40 5.19 -1.08 12.03
CA VAL A 40 5.43 -0.75 13.44
C VAL A 40 4.27 -1.24 14.32
N ALA A 41 3.02 -1.01 13.90
CA ALA A 41 1.84 -1.50 14.63
C ALA A 41 1.81 -3.04 14.72
N LYS A 42 2.14 -3.75 13.63
CA LYS A 42 2.19 -5.22 13.61
C LYS A 42 3.24 -5.82 14.55
N LEU A 43 4.33 -5.10 14.79
CA LEU A 43 5.38 -5.48 15.74
C LEU A 43 5.07 -5.10 17.20
N GLY A 44 3.86 -4.58 17.47
CA GLY A 44 3.43 -4.19 18.82
C GLY A 44 3.82 -2.75 19.22
N GLY A 45 4.36 -1.96 18.29
CA GLY A 45 4.70 -0.56 18.54
C GLY A 45 3.50 0.39 18.39
N ALA A 46 3.51 1.51 19.10
CA ALA A 46 2.54 2.58 18.89
C ALA A 46 2.89 3.34 17.59
N SER A 47 1.91 3.50 16.69
CA SER A 47 2.11 4.20 15.42
C SER A 47 0.85 4.97 14.99
N ALA A 48 1.04 5.94 14.11
CA ALA A 48 -0.04 6.75 13.52
C ALA A 48 0.44 7.30 12.17
N VAL A 49 -0.50 7.52 11.25
CA VAL A 49 -0.28 8.16 9.95
C VAL A 49 -1.09 9.45 9.89
N ILE A 50 -0.47 10.53 9.41
CA ILE A 50 -1.17 11.73 8.96
C ILE A 50 -1.02 11.82 7.45
N ALA A 51 -2.15 11.87 6.76
CA ALA A 51 -2.21 11.97 5.31
C ALA A 51 -3.34 12.92 4.89
N LYS A 52 -3.19 13.49 3.70
CA LYS A 52 -4.22 14.31 3.04
C LYS A 52 -4.87 13.48 1.93
N THR A 53 -6.20 13.48 1.90
CA THR A 53 -7.04 12.97 0.80
C THR A 53 -7.11 13.96 -0.35
#